data_AF-A0AAW7TPB6-F1
#
_entry.id   AF-A0AAW7TPB6-F1
#
_cell.length_a   1.000
_cell.length_b   1.000
_cell.length_c   1.000
_cell.angle_alpha   90.00
_cell.angle_beta   90.00
_cell.angle_gamma   90.00
#
_symmetry.space_group_name_H-M   'P 1'
#
loop_
_entity.id
_entity.type
_entity.pdbx_description
1 polymer ?
#
loop_
_entity_poly.entity_id
_entity_poly.type
_entity_poly.pdbx_seq_one_letter_code
_entity_poly.pdbx_strand_id
1 'polypeptide(L)' 'MSYKETCIVCNGQNKKGIHIFHHFICMDCHNDLIQTETNDEKYKFYVDRLKKIGENKIYS' A
#
# COMPACT_ATOMS: atom_id res chain seq x y z
N MET A 1 -24.14 0.13 -7.01
CA MET A 1 -23.06 1.13 -7.06
C MET A 1 -21.74 0.42 -6.81
N SER A 2 -20.71 0.69 -7.61
CA SER A 2 -19.41 0.02 -7.47
C SER A 2 -18.43 0.98 -6.82
N TYR A 3 -18.18 0.80 -5.52
CA TYR A 3 -17.25 1.62 -4.74
C TYR A 3 -15.82 1.33 -5.21
N LYS A 4 -15.09 2.40 -5.53
CA LYS A 4 -13.64 2.36 -5.78
C LYS A 4 -12.96 2.94 -4.55
N GLU A 5 -11.87 2.35 -4.14
CA GLU A 5 -11.05 2.82 -3.04
C GLU A 5 -9.73 3.36 -3.53
N THR A 6 -9.21 4.33 -2.79
CA THR A 6 -7.99 5.02 -3.14
C THR A 6 -6.80 4.27 -2.57
N CYS A 7 -5.92 3.82 -3.45
CA CYS A 7 -4.69 3.13 -3.06
C CYS A 7 -3.76 4.10 -2.32
N ILE A 8 -3.27 3.75 -1.12
CA ILE A 8 -2.29 4.57 -0.39
C ILE A 8 -0.90 4.61 -1.08
N VAL A 9 -0.63 3.65 -1.97
CA VAL A 9 0.67 3.50 -2.63
C VAL A 9 0.76 4.30 -3.93
N CYS A 10 -0.24 4.23 -4.80
CA CYS A 10 -0.26 4.97 -6.07
C CYS A 10 -1.26 6.14 -6.10
N ASN A 11 -2.05 6.33 -5.03
CA ASN A 11 -3.15 7.30 -4.95
C ASN A 11 -4.23 7.13 -6.05
N GLY A 12 -4.24 5.99 -6.76
CA GLY A 12 -5.23 5.66 -7.78
C GLY A 12 -6.49 5.01 -7.20
N GLN A 13 -7.63 5.26 -7.84
CA GLN A 13 -8.93 4.67 -7.47
C GLN A 13 -9.12 3.30 -8.13
N ASN A 14 -9.17 2.24 -7.33
CA ASN A 14 -9.31 0.87 -7.80
C ASN A 14 -10.43 0.12 -7.06
N LYS A 15 -10.99 -0.91 -7.71
CA LYS A 15 -12.05 -1.77 -7.14
C LYS A 15 -11.53 -3.07 -6.56
N LYS A 16 -10.29 -3.41 -6.89
CA LYS A 16 -9.66 -4.70 -6.56
C LYS A 16 -8.32 -4.42 -5.91
N GLY A 17 -8.08 -5.08 -4.78
CA GLY A 17 -6.90 -4.85 -3.97
C GLY A 17 -7.02 -5.52 -2.61
N ILE A 18 -6.09 -5.19 -1.74
CA ILE A 18 -6.04 -5.63 -0.35
C ILE A 18 -6.31 -4.43 0.57
N HIS A 19 -6.93 -4.71 1.71
CA HIS A 19 -7.18 -3.72 2.74
C HIS A 19 -6.30 -4.03 3.93
N ILE A 20 -5.51 -3.06 4.37
CA ILE A 20 -4.63 -3.16 5.54
C ILE A 20 -5.09 -2.10 6.55
N PHE A 21 -5.71 -2.54 7.64
CA PHE A 21 -6.40 -1.67 8.61
C PHE A 21 -7.44 -0.75 7.95
N HIS A 22 -7.21 0.57 7.99
CA HIS A 22 -8.05 1.61 7.37
C HIS A 22 -7.53 2.05 6.00
N HIS A 23 -6.52 1.37 5.45
CA HIS A 23 -5.89 1.72 4.19
C HIS A 23 -6.14 0.67 3.12
N PHE A 24 -6.28 1.13 1.88
CA PHE A 24 -6.46 0.28 0.72
C PHE A 24 -5.20 0.28 -0.15
N ILE A 25 -4.83 -0.88 -0.70
CA ILE A 25 -3.74 -1.04 -1.66
C ILE A 25 -4.30 -1.77 -2.88
N CYS A 26 -4.15 -1.19 -4.08
CA CYS A 26 -4.61 -1.84 -5.29
C CYS A 26 -3.78 -3.08 -5.64
N MET A 27 -4.37 -3.97 -6.43
CA MET A 27 -3.75 -5.25 -6.80
C MET A 27 -2.41 -5.06 -7.52
N ASP A 28 -2.28 -4.04 -8.35
CA ASP A 28 -1.01 -3.70 -9.03
C ASP A 28 0.10 -3.36 -8.04
N CYS A 29 -0.16 -2.48 -7.07
CA CYS A 29 0.83 -2.10 -6.06
C CYS A 29 1.19 -3.28 -5.15
N HIS A 30 0.23 -4.15 -4.84
CA HIS A 30 0.49 -5.35 -4.06
C HIS A 30 1.38 -6.35 -4.81
N ASN A 31 1.08 -6.59 -6.09
CA ASN A 31 1.91 -7.45 -6.93
C ASN A 31 3.30 -6.87 -7.13
N ASP A 32 3.41 -5.57 -7.40
CA ASP A 32 4.70 -4.90 -7.56
C ASP A 32 5.52 -5.03 -6.27
N LEU A 33 4.89 -4.88 -5.11
CA LEU A 33 5.53 -5.06 -3.81
C LEU A 33 6.03 -6.49 -3.56
N ILE A 34 5.25 -7.51 -3.95
CA ILE A 34 5.67 -8.93 -3.84
C ILE A 34 6.78 -9.25 -4.84
N GLN A 35 6.73 -8.66 -6.03
CA GLN A 35 7.72 -8.86 -7.09
C GLN A 35 8.99 -8.03 -6.88
N THR A 36 8.92 -6.97 -6.07
CA THR A 36 10.07 -6.13 -5.74
C THR A 36 11.00 -6.91 -4.82
N GLU A 37 12.18 -7.24 -5.33
CA GLU A 37 13.21 -7.88 -4.52
C GLU A 37 13.75 -6.92 -3.46
N THR A 38 14.16 -7.46 -2.32
CA THR A 38 14.72 -6.67 -1.19
C THR A 38 16.02 -5.93 -1.54
N ASN A 39 16.67 -6.30 -2.64
CA ASN A 39 17.85 -5.62 -3.17
C ASN A 39 17.54 -4.42 -4.08
N ASP A 40 16.28 -4.23 -4.47
CA ASP A 40 15.88 -3.12 -5.33
C ASP A 40 15.68 -1.83 -4.50
N GLU A 41 16.14 -0.69 -5.00
CA GLU A 41 15.90 0.62 -4.37
C GLU A 41 14.41 0.90 -4.17
N LYS A 42 13.55 0.33 -5.03
CA LYS A 42 12.09 0.43 -4.91
C LYS A 42 11.54 -0.22 -3.64
N TYR A 43 12.20 -1.24 -3.09
CA TYR A 43 11.76 -1.87 -1.85
C TYR A 43 11.70 -0.86 -0.71
N LYS A 44 12.70 0.03 -0.61
CA LYS A 44 12.72 1.09 0.41
C LYS A 44 11.55 2.06 0.26
N PHE A 45 11.17 2.41 -0.97
CA PHE A 45 10.03 3.27 -1.24
C PHE A 45 8.70 2.65 -0.78
N TYR A 46 8.50 1.37 -1.09
CA TYR A 46 7.32 0.63 -0.67
C TYR A 46 7.26 0.47 0.85
N VAL A 47 8.39 0.16 1.50
CA VAL A 47 8.49 0.07 2.95
C VAL A 47 8.20 1.41 3.62
N ASP A 48 8.68 2.54 3.09
CA ASP A 48 8.38 3.87 3.63
C ASP A 48 6.87 4.18 3.58
N ARG A 49 6.21 3.87 2.45
CA ARG A 49 4.76 4.03 2.33
C ARG A 49 3.98 3.09 3.24
N LEU A 50 4.39 1.83 3.37
CA LEU A 50 3.76 0.88 4.27
C LEU A 50 4.02 1.22 5.75
N LYS A 51 5.17 1.81 6.07
CA LYS A 51 5.46 2.31 7.41
C LYS A 51 4.41 3.33 7.84
N LYS A 52 3.90 4.18 6.95
CA LYS A 52 2.81 5.11 7.30
C LYS A 52 1.50 4.41 7.71
N ILE A 53 1.27 3.17 7.27
CA ILE A 53 0.14 2.33 7.70
C ILE A 53 0.39 1.78 9.13
N GLY A 54 1.64 1.38 9.42
CA GLY A 54 2.04 0.82 10.71
C GLY A 54 2.43 1.86 11.78
N GLU A 55 2.87 3.04 11.38
CA GLU A 55 3.16 4.23 12.20
C GLU A 55 1.87 4.94 12.62
N ASN A 56 0.85 4.14 12.93
CA ASN A 56 -0.16 4.54 13.88
C ASN A 56 0.60 4.72 15.21
N LYS A 57 1.11 5.93 15.46
CA LYS A 57 1.73 6.29 16.73
C LYS A 57 0.70 6.13 17.84
N ILE A 58 0.54 4.90 18.33
CA ILE A 58 0.15 4.64 19.71
C ILE A 58 1.41 4.97 20.54
N TYR A 59 1.71 6.26 20.62
CA TYR A 59 2.54 6.80 21.68
C TYR A 59 1.65 7.83 22.38
N SER A 60 0.84 7.30 23.29
CA SER A 60 0.31 8.05 24.43
C SER A 60 1.12 7.62 25.66
#